data_AF-A0A535WHJ6-F1
#
_entry.id   AF-A0A535WHJ6-F1
#
_cell.length_a   1.000
_cell.length_b   1.000
_cell.length_c   1.000
_cell.angle_alpha   90.00
_cell.angle_beta   90.00
_cell.angle_gamma   90.00
#
_symmetry.space_group_name_H-M   'P 1'
#
loop_
_entity.id
_entity.type
_entity.pdbx_description
1 polymer ?
#
loop_
_entity_poly.entity_id
_entity_poly.type
_entity_poly.pdbx_seq_one_letter_code
_entity_poly.pdbx_strand_id
1 'polypeptide(L)'
;LRRAIVEPLVQRLPVSRGNLSFDFRAKRFVSGAAHPVAERHRRWMGSFASEERTALLSREVRASLGDANGGDEFGSYDPLNQVLMMDMRLYLENDILVKLDRASMMASLEGRVPLLNNDFVAYATSLPLRMKLRGMRSKFLLKRALRGVLPDRILNRPKKGFGIPVAEWFRGPLKEQMLSVLAPDRLSREGFFEPRAVRDLIDDHLAGRRDNRKQLWTLFAFQLWHEGYVSLA
;
A
#
# COMPACT_ATOMS: atom_id res chain seq x y z
N LEU A 1 11.10 -26.55 -0.38
CA LEU A 1 9.65 -26.50 -0.05
C LEU A 1 8.99 -25.18 -0.48
N ARG A 2 9.37 -24.02 0.06
CA ARG A 2 8.69 -22.74 -0.27
C ARG A 2 8.75 -22.35 -1.76
N ARG A 3 9.95 -22.17 -2.34
CA ARG A 3 10.12 -21.75 -3.74
C ARG A 3 9.62 -22.79 -4.75
N ALA A 4 9.82 -24.06 -4.44
CA ALA A 4 9.51 -25.16 -5.36
C ALA A 4 8.03 -25.59 -5.34
N ILE A 5 7.31 -25.35 -4.23
CA ILE A 5 5.95 -25.91 -4.03
C ILE A 5 4.97 -24.81 -3.62
N VAL A 6 5.25 -24.07 -2.53
CA VAL A 6 4.30 -23.09 -1.99
C VAL A 6 4.10 -21.90 -2.94
N GLU A 7 5.19 -21.35 -3.49
CA GLU A 7 5.15 -20.23 -4.43
C GLU A 7 4.33 -20.54 -5.70
N PRO A 8 4.62 -21.62 -6.45
CA PRO A 8 3.84 -21.99 -7.63
C PRO A 8 2.36 -22.25 -7.31
N LEU A 9 2.06 -22.92 -6.19
CA LEU A 9 0.68 -23.20 -5.80
C LEU A 9 -0.10 -21.93 -5.45
N VAL A 10 0.51 -21.01 -4.70
CA VAL A 10 -0.13 -19.74 -4.35
C VAL A 10 -0.34 -18.86 -5.58
N GLN A 11 0.57 -18.87 -6.55
CA GLN A 11 0.40 -18.13 -7.80
C GLN A 11 -0.76 -18.66 -8.65
N ARG A 12 -1.07 -19.96 -8.55
CA ARG A 12 -2.20 -20.60 -9.25
C ARG A 12 -3.57 -20.37 -8.58
N LEU A 13 -3.62 -19.76 -7.39
CA LEU A 13 -4.91 -19.47 -6.74
C LEU A 13 -5.77 -18.56 -7.64
N PRO A 14 -7.07 -18.84 -7.78
CA PRO A 14 -7.97 -18.00 -8.56
C PRO A 14 -8.04 -16.60 -7.96
N VAL A 15 -8.16 -15.59 -8.82
CA VAL A 15 -8.30 -14.19 -8.37
C VAL A 15 -9.69 -14.00 -7.77
N SER A 16 -9.75 -13.69 -6.48
CA SER A 16 -11.01 -13.35 -5.82
C SER A 16 -11.29 -11.86 -5.89
N ARG A 17 -12.59 -11.52 -5.93
CA ARG A 17 -13.08 -10.14 -5.99
C ARG A 17 -13.26 -9.50 -4.61
N GLY A 18 -13.24 -10.32 -3.54
CA GLY A 18 -13.46 -9.85 -2.18
C GLY A 18 -12.39 -8.87 -1.69
N ASN A 19 -12.78 -7.98 -0.78
CA ASN A 19 -11.84 -7.05 -0.14
C ASN A 19 -10.81 -7.82 0.69
N LEU A 20 -9.51 -7.64 0.36
CA LEU A 20 -8.38 -8.35 0.99
C LEU A 20 -8.59 -9.86 1.05
N SER A 21 -8.99 -10.45 -0.09
CA SER A 21 -9.23 -11.88 -0.24
C SER A 21 -8.04 -12.74 0.16
N PHE A 22 -8.30 -14.01 0.42
CA PHE A 22 -7.26 -14.96 0.83
C PHE A 22 -6.16 -15.10 -0.23
N ASP A 23 -6.51 -15.22 -1.52
CA ASP A 23 -5.54 -15.32 -2.61
C ASP A 23 -4.65 -14.07 -2.68
N PHE A 24 -5.24 -12.88 -2.52
CA PHE A 24 -4.50 -11.61 -2.50
C PHE A 24 -3.49 -11.59 -1.34
N ARG A 25 -3.93 -11.97 -0.14
CA ARG A 25 -3.07 -12.03 1.05
C ARG A 25 -1.96 -13.06 0.90
N ALA A 26 -2.27 -14.24 0.37
CA ALA A 26 -1.32 -15.32 0.19
C ALA A 26 -0.25 -14.95 -0.85
N LYS A 27 -0.68 -14.47 -2.03
CA LYS A 27 0.22 -14.03 -3.11
C LYS A 27 1.15 -12.91 -2.63
N ARG A 28 0.62 -11.91 -1.92
CA ARG A 28 1.45 -10.84 -1.34
C ARG A 28 2.39 -11.35 -0.25
N PHE A 29 1.92 -12.18 0.67
CA PHE A 29 2.79 -12.73 1.72
C PHE A 29 4.01 -13.43 1.10
N VAL A 30 3.75 -14.31 0.15
CA VAL A 30 4.76 -15.09 -0.54
C VAL A 30 5.73 -14.23 -1.35
N SER A 31 5.26 -13.16 -2.01
CA SER A 31 6.11 -12.27 -2.81
C SER A 31 7.17 -11.52 -2.00
N GLY A 32 6.92 -11.28 -0.71
CA GLY A 32 7.84 -10.54 0.17
C GLY A 32 8.61 -11.40 1.17
N ALA A 33 8.11 -12.58 1.54
CA ALA A 33 8.60 -13.29 2.72
C ALA A 33 10.06 -13.75 2.68
N ALA A 34 10.75 -13.68 1.52
CA ALA A 34 12.14 -14.12 1.36
C ALA A 34 13.13 -12.96 1.52
N HIS A 35 12.61 -11.73 1.56
CA HIS A 35 13.41 -10.52 1.56
C HIS A 35 13.68 -10.03 2.99
N PRO A 36 14.75 -9.23 3.18
CA PRO A 36 14.97 -8.47 4.42
C PRO A 36 13.74 -7.63 4.79
N VAL A 37 13.66 -7.20 6.06
CA VAL A 37 12.46 -6.57 6.63
C VAL A 37 12.01 -5.35 5.82
N ALA A 38 12.93 -4.42 5.51
CA ALA A 38 12.62 -3.21 4.76
C ALA A 38 12.10 -3.50 3.34
N GLU A 39 12.73 -4.42 2.60
CA GLU A 39 12.28 -4.78 1.26
C GLU A 39 10.95 -5.58 1.30
N ARG A 40 10.81 -6.51 2.24
CA ARG A 40 9.57 -7.25 2.47
C ARG A 40 8.40 -6.30 2.74
N HIS A 41 8.60 -5.31 3.59
CA HIS A 41 7.59 -4.31 3.91
C HIS A 41 7.18 -3.51 2.67
N ARG A 42 8.17 -3.00 1.89
CA ARG A 42 7.92 -2.32 0.61
C ARG A 42 7.14 -3.20 -0.37
N ARG A 43 7.48 -4.48 -0.49
CA ARG A 43 6.77 -5.43 -1.37
C ARG A 43 5.33 -5.72 -0.92
N TRP A 44 5.06 -5.69 0.37
CA TRP A 44 3.71 -5.93 0.90
C TRP A 44 2.82 -4.68 0.83
N MET A 45 3.38 -3.53 1.16
CA MET A 45 2.64 -2.27 1.23
C MET A 45 2.61 -1.53 -0.11
N GLY A 46 3.73 -1.49 -0.82
CA GLY A 46 3.89 -0.78 -2.09
C GLY A 46 3.15 -1.42 -3.26
N SER A 47 3.03 -0.64 -4.33
CA SER A 47 2.33 -1.05 -5.56
C SER A 47 3.23 -1.86 -6.48
N PHE A 48 4.48 -1.43 -6.66
CA PHE A 48 5.47 -2.03 -7.55
C PHE A 48 6.72 -2.48 -6.77
N ALA A 49 7.19 -3.69 -7.04
CA ALA A 49 8.53 -4.14 -6.66
C ALA A 49 9.59 -3.46 -7.55
N SER A 50 10.86 -3.53 -7.15
CA SER A 50 11.96 -2.89 -7.89
C SER A 50 12.06 -3.39 -9.34
N GLU A 51 11.92 -4.70 -9.55
CA GLU A 51 11.92 -5.32 -10.87
C GLU A 51 10.74 -4.89 -11.75
N GLU A 52 9.56 -4.65 -11.15
CA GLU A 52 8.37 -4.20 -11.88
C GLU A 52 8.52 -2.73 -12.32
N ARG A 53 9.19 -1.90 -11.51
CA ARG A 53 9.49 -0.50 -11.85
C ARG A 53 10.40 -0.41 -13.08
N THR A 54 11.36 -1.32 -13.22
CA THR A 54 12.27 -1.34 -14.37
C THR A 54 11.53 -1.56 -15.70
N ALA A 55 10.48 -2.39 -15.72
CA ALA A 55 9.68 -2.63 -16.91
C ALA A 55 8.64 -1.52 -17.17
N LEU A 56 8.24 -0.80 -16.13
CA LEU A 56 7.19 0.22 -16.17
C LEU A 56 7.72 1.61 -16.54
N LEU A 57 8.85 2.03 -15.98
CA LEU A 57 9.39 3.38 -16.16
C LEU A 57 10.10 3.50 -17.51
N SER A 58 9.97 4.66 -18.16
CA SER A 58 10.69 4.95 -19.40
C SER A 58 12.21 4.88 -19.20
N ARG A 59 12.95 4.72 -20.29
CA ARG A 59 14.43 4.68 -20.24
C ARG A 59 14.99 5.96 -19.62
N GLU A 60 14.43 7.11 -19.98
CA GLU A 60 14.85 8.44 -19.55
C GLU A 60 14.64 8.62 -18.05
N VAL A 61 13.46 8.24 -17.53
CA VAL A 61 13.17 8.31 -16.08
C VAL A 61 14.04 7.34 -15.29
N ARG A 62 14.30 6.14 -15.82
CA ARG A 62 15.21 5.19 -15.14
C ARG A 62 16.63 5.74 -15.05
N ALA A 63 17.11 6.41 -16.09
CA ALA A 63 18.43 7.02 -16.08
C ALA A 63 18.54 8.17 -15.05
N SER A 64 17.47 8.93 -14.82
CA SER A 64 17.47 10.04 -13.87
C SER A 64 17.28 9.63 -12.40
N LEU A 65 16.61 8.51 -12.13
CA LEU A 65 16.33 8.06 -10.76
C LEU A 65 17.54 7.45 -10.03
N GLY A 66 18.61 7.09 -10.76
CA GLY A 66 19.78 6.42 -10.18
C GLY A 66 19.40 5.18 -9.36
N ASP A 67 20.25 4.81 -8.40
CA ASP A 67 20.02 3.69 -7.48
C ASP A 67 19.22 4.13 -6.24
N ALA A 68 18.11 4.84 -6.44
CA ALA A 68 17.20 5.33 -5.38
C ALA A 68 16.41 4.20 -4.69
N ASN A 69 17.09 3.12 -4.34
CA ASN A 69 16.61 2.13 -3.40
C ASN A 69 16.86 2.68 -1.99
N GLY A 70 15.83 3.34 -1.43
CA GLY A 70 15.86 3.85 -0.06
C GLY A 70 16.52 2.86 0.89
N GLY A 71 17.58 3.34 1.56
CA GLY A 71 18.44 2.54 2.43
C GLY A 71 17.71 1.97 3.63
N ASP A 72 18.37 1.08 4.36
CA ASP A 72 17.86 0.52 5.61
C ASP A 72 18.05 1.50 6.77
N GLU A 73 17.41 2.67 6.68
CA GLU A 73 17.50 3.76 7.67
C GLU A 73 17.12 3.26 9.09
N PHE A 74 16.31 2.22 9.16
CA PHE A 74 15.81 1.65 10.42
C PHE A 74 16.46 0.32 10.79
N GLY A 75 17.52 -0.10 10.09
CA GLY A 75 18.14 -1.42 10.26
C GLY A 75 18.62 -1.76 11.68
N SER A 76 18.88 -0.73 12.49
CA SER A 76 19.30 -0.86 13.90
C SER A 76 18.16 -1.24 14.86
N TYR A 77 16.90 -1.11 14.46
CA TYR A 77 15.75 -1.47 15.30
C TYR A 77 15.35 -2.94 15.15
N ASP A 78 14.64 -3.49 16.16
CA ASP A 78 13.96 -4.78 16.01
C ASP A 78 13.02 -4.80 14.79
N PRO A 79 12.87 -5.94 14.09
CA PRO A 79 12.08 -6.03 12.85
C PRO A 79 10.69 -5.39 12.88
N LEU A 80 9.94 -5.53 13.98
CA LEU A 80 8.63 -4.92 14.12
C LEU A 80 8.72 -3.40 14.30
N ASN A 81 9.70 -2.88 15.03
CA ASN A 81 9.91 -1.44 15.15
C ASN A 81 10.39 -0.82 13.83
N GLN A 82 11.17 -1.54 13.00
CA GLN A 82 11.51 -1.10 11.64
C GLN A 82 10.23 -0.87 10.82
N VAL A 83 9.34 -1.87 10.79
CA VAL A 83 8.06 -1.79 10.08
C VAL A 83 7.19 -0.65 10.61
N LEU A 84 7.05 -0.51 11.93
CA LEU A 84 6.27 0.56 12.54
C LEU A 84 6.82 1.95 12.19
N MET A 85 8.13 2.12 12.12
CA MET A 85 8.75 3.38 11.74
C MET A 85 8.54 3.71 10.26
N MET A 86 8.68 2.71 9.39
CA MET A 86 8.31 2.84 7.97
C MET A 86 6.84 3.22 7.81
N ASP A 87 5.94 2.58 8.55
CA ASP A 87 4.51 2.91 8.52
C ASP A 87 4.24 4.33 9.00
N MET A 88 4.94 4.83 10.04
CA MET A 88 4.78 6.21 10.50
C MET A 88 5.19 7.23 9.43
N ARG A 89 6.33 7.03 8.76
CA ARG A 89 6.81 7.98 7.75
C ARG A 89 6.16 7.86 6.37
N LEU A 90 5.81 6.65 5.95
CA LEU A 90 5.34 6.41 4.59
C LEU A 90 3.83 6.29 4.51
N TYR A 91 3.21 5.54 5.43
CA TYR A 91 1.79 5.23 5.33
C TYR A 91 0.92 6.19 6.15
N LEU A 92 1.29 6.48 7.39
CA LEU A 92 0.54 7.38 8.26
C LEU A 92 0.55 8.80 7.69
N GLU A 93 1.75 9.34 7.43
CA GLU A 93 1.94 10.67 6.87
C GLU A 93 1.31 10.80 5.47
N ASN A 94 1.79 10.01 4.49
CA ASN A 94 1.46 10.24 3.08
C ASN A 94 0.15 9.58 2.60
N ASP A 95 -0.50 8.73 3.40
CA ASP A 95 -1.77 8.08 3.01
C ASP A 95 -2.92 8.39 3.98
N ILE A 96 -2.72 8.22 5.29
CA ILE A 96 -3.81 8.35 6.26
C ILE A 96 -4.08 9.83 6.60
N LEU A 97 -3.05 10.58 7.00
CA LEU A 97 -3.22 11.96 7.47
C LEU A 97 -3.60 12.90 6.34
N VAL A 98 -2.98 12.77 5.17
CA VAL A 98 -3.32 13.57 3.98
C VAL A 98 -4.79 13.39 3.59
N LYS A 99 -5.34 12.17 3.65
CA LYS A 99 -6.75 11.93 3.33
C LYS A 99 -7.69 12.54 4.37
N LEU A 100 -7.38 12.37 5.65
CA LEU A 100 -8.18 12.94 6.73
C LEU A 100 -8.24 14.46 6.59
N ASP A 101 -7.08 15.11 6.49
CA ASP A 101 -6.96 16.56 6.42
C ASP A 101 -7.67 17.14 5.20
N ARG A 102 -7.35 16.65 3.99
CA ARG A 102 -7.97 17.15 2.76
C ARG A 102 -9.48 16.93 2.75
N ALA A 103 -9.95 15.75 3.17
CA ALA A 103 -11.39 15.47 3.17
C ALA A 103 -12.14 16.30 4.21
N SER A 104 -11.59 16.49 5.41
CA SER A 104 -12.24 17.26 6.46
C SER A 104 -12.23 18.76 6.12
N MET A 105 -11.11 19.29 5.64
CA MET A 105 -10.99 20.71 5.29
C MET A 105 -11.87 21.09 4.08
N MET A 106 -12.07 20.19 3.11
CA MET A 106 -13.06 20.37 2.04
C MET A 106 -14.49 20.59 2.55
N ALA A 107 -14.79 20.13 3.77
CA ALA A 107 -16.08 20.31 4.44
C ALA A 107 -16.01 21.31 5.62
N SER A 108 -14.94 22.11 5.72
CA SER A 108 -14.68 23.03 6.84
C SER A 108 -14.71 22.35 8.21
N LEU A 109 -14.31 21.08 8.28
CA LEU A 109 -14.22 20.30 9.50
C LEU A 109 -12.76 20.12 9.93
N GLU A 110 -12.48 20.31 11.21
CA GLU A 110 -11.17 20.04 11.79
C GLU A 110 -11.09 18.61 12.34
N GLY A 111 -10.30 17.75 11.70
CA GLY A 111 -10.02 16.40 12.18
C GLY A 111 -8.94 16.39 13.26
N ARG A 112 -9.26 15.93 14.48
CA ARG A 112 -8.26 15.73 15.56
C ARG A 112 -7.82 14.27 15.64
N VAL A 113 -6.53 14.06 15.94
CA VAL A 113 -5.89 12.72 16.03
C VAL A 113 -5.24 12.50 17.40
N PRO A 114 -6.02 12.26 18.48
CA PRO A 114 -5.50 12.21 19.85
C PRO A 114 -4.40 11.16 20.09
N LEU A 115 -4.43 10.04 19.35
CA LEU A 115 -3.40 9.00 19.44
C LEU A 115 -2.04 9.43 18.84
N LEU A 116 -1.97 10.58 18.19
CA LEU A 116 -0.74 11.18 17.67
C LEU A 116 -0.25 12.36 18.52
N ASN A 117 -0.79 12.52 19.74
CA ASN A 117 -0.16 13.40 20.72
C ASN A 117 1.30 12.97 20.95
N ASN A 118 2.22 13.94 20.98
CA ASN A 118 3.67 13.68 21.05
C ASN A 118 4.06 12.85 22.29
N ASP A 119 3.47 13.14 23.46
CA ASP A 119 3.76 12.40 24.70
C ASP A 119 3.26 10.96 24.60
N PHE A 120 2.07 10.77 24.02
CA PHE A 120 1.54 9.42 23.80
C PHE A 120 2.39 8.63 22.81
N VAL A 121 2.85 9.25 21.71
CA VAL A 121 3.72 8.60 20.73
C VAL A 121 5.07 8.27 21.34
N ALA A 122 5.70 9.20 22.08
CA ALA A 122 6.96 8.97 22.78
C ALA A 122 6.85 7.82 23.79
N TYR A 123 5.78 7.79 24.58
CA TYR A 123 5.50 6.66 25.47
C TYR A 123 5.32 5.37 24.68
N ALA A 124 4.45 5.35 23.66
CA ALA A 124 4.15 4.15 22.89
C ALA A 124 5.36 3.58 22.15
N THR A 125 6.26 4.43 21.66
CA THR A 125 7.48 3.99 20.96
C THR A 125 8.51 3.39 21.91
N SER A 126 8.63 3.93 23.15
CA SER A 126 9.52 3.41 24.20
C SER A 126 9.13 2.03 24.76
N LEU A 127 7.88 1.60 24.57
CA LEU A 127 7.39 0.34 25.12
C LEU A 127 8.13 -0.88 24.56
N PRO A 128 8.40 -1.91 25.39
CA PRO A 128 8.92 -3.19 24.92
C PRO A 128 8.00 -3.83 23.87
N LEU A 129 8.59 -4.54 22.90
CA LEU A 129 7.85 -5.14 21.78
C LEU A 129 6.68 -6.02 22.23
N ARG A 130 6.87 -6.81 23.30
CA ARG A 130 5.86 -7.70 23.90
C ARG A 130 4.59 -6.99 24.37
N MET A 131 4.66 -5.68 24.61
CA MET A 131 3.51 -4.85 24.99
C MET A 131 2.72 -4.37 23.77
N LYS A 132 3.38 -4.24 22.60
CA LYS A 132 2.75 -3.89 21.32
C LYS A 132 2.09 -5.12 20.68
N LEU A 133 2.80 -6.25 20.69
CA LEU A 133 2.40 -7.54 20.11
C LEU A 133 2.70 -8.68 21.08
N ARG A 134 1.68 -9.50 21.40
CA ARG A 134 1.86 -10.70 22.24
C ARG A 134 1.35 -11.94 21.51
N GLY A 135 2.26 -12.74 20.98
CA GLY A 135 1.91 -13.81 20.02
C GLY A 135 1.22 -13.21 18.79
N MET A 136 0.05 -13.73 18.43
CA MET A 136 -0.77 -13.19 17.33
C MET A 136 -1.67 -12.01 17.74
N ARG A 137 -1.65 -11.60 19.03
CA ARG A 137 -2.51 -10.53 19.55
C ARG A 137 -1.84 -9.17 19.38
N SER A 138 -2.23 -8.44 18.34
CA SER A 138 -1.84 -7.04 18.11
C SER A 138 -2.54 -6.08 19.07
N LYS A 139 -1.95 -4.88 19.24
CA LYS A 139 -2.46 -3.82 20.12
C LYS A 139 -2.66 -4.33 21.55
N PHE A 140 -1.74 -5.16 22.04
CA PHE A 140 -1.93 -5.92 23.28
C PHE A 140 -2.17 -5.01 24.48
N LEU A 141 -1.26 -4.06 24.74
CA LEU A 141 -1.39 -3.12 25.86
C LEU A 141 -2.62 -2.22 25.71
N LEU A 142 -2.85 -1.65 24.52
CA LEU A 142 -4.02 -0.78 24.25
C LEU A 142 -5.34 -1.51 24.51
N LYS A 143 -5.47 -2.76 24.04
CA LYS A 143 -6.66 -3.59 24.31
C LYS A 143 -6.80 -3.95 25.79
N ARG A 144 -5.70 -4.04 26.55
CA ARG A 144 -5.74 -4.30 27.99
C ARG A 144 -6.17 -3.04 28.75
N ALA A 145 -5.64 -1.88 28.39
CA ALA A 145 -5.96 -0.59 29.02
C ALA A 145 -7.43 -0.19 28.85
N LEU A 146 -8.06 -0.58 27.74
CA LEU A 146 -9.46 -0.26 27.44
C LEU A 146 -10.48 -1.32 27.92
N ARG A 147 -10.05 -2.36 28.66
CA ARG A 147 -10.99 -3.31 29.28
C ARG A 147 -11.83 -2.60 30.33
N GLY A 148 -13.11 -2.92 30.40
CA GLY A 148 -14.07 -2.24 31.28
C GLY A 148 -14.53 -0.87 30.76
N VAL A 149 -13.76 -0.23 29.86
CA VAL A 149 -14.16 1.00 29.16
C VAL A 149 -14.94 0.69 27.87
N LEU A 150 -14.47 -0.30 27.10
CA LEU A 150 -15.13 -0.74 25.86
C LEU A 150 -15.69 -2.16 26.01
N PRO A 151 -16.82 -2.47 25.34
CA PRO A 151 -17.33 -3.84 25.28
C PRO A 151 -16.32 -4.82 24.68
N ASP A 152 -16.24 -6.04 25.21
CA ASP A 152 -15.31 -7.07 24.74
C ASP A 152 -15.46 -7.38 23.26
N ARG A 153 -16.69 -7.31 22.72
CA ARG A 153 -16.94 -7.47 21.27
C ARG A 153 -16.19 -6.45 20.41
N ILE A 154 -15.98 -5.22 20.92
CA ILE A 154 -15.23 -4.18 20.22
C ILE A 154 -13.72 -4.42 20.36
N LEU A 155 -13.26 -4.74 21.57
CA LEU A 155 -11.84 -5.03 21.85
C LEU A 155 -11.32 -6.25 21.08
N ASN A 156 -12.18 -7.25 20.88
CA ASN A 156 -11.86 -8.50 20.18
C ASN A 156 -12.19 -8.47 18.69
N ARG A 157 -12.78 -7.37 18.19
CA ARG A 157 -13.10 -7.24 16.76
C ARG A 157 -11.84 -7.41 15.89
N PRO A 158 -11.92 -8.17 14.78
CA PRO A 158 -10.85 -8.23 13.79
C PRO A 158 -10.48 -6.82 13.28
N LYS A 159 -9.19 -6.61 12.98
CA LYS A 159 -8.73 -5.36 12.36
C LYS A 159 -9.36 -5.25 10.97
N LYS A 160 -10.08 -4.16 10.74
CA LYS A 160 -10.57 -3.74 9.42
C LYS A 160 -9.79 -2.49 9.01
N GLY A 161 -9.20 -2.52 7.83
CA GLY A 161 -8.53 -1.35 7.25
C GLY A 161 -9.53 -0.41 6.57
N PHE A 162 -9.01 0.68 6.01
CA PHE A 162 -9.77 1.68 5.25
C PHE A 162 -9.74 1.39 3.74
N GLY A 163 -9.64 0.12 3.35
CA GLY A 163 -9.52 -0.27 1.94
C GLY A 163 -10.81 0.03 1.17
N ILE A 164 -10.67 0.78 0.09
CA ILE A 164 -11.72 1.07 -0.91
C ILE A 164 -11.74 -0.01 -2.01
N PRO A 165 -12.90 -0.28 -2.65
CA PRO A 165 -13.06 -1.37 -3.59
C PRO A 165 -12.52 -1.03 -5.01
N VAL A 166 -11.27 -0.59 -5.11
CA VAL A 166 -10.65 -0.14 -6.38
C VAL A 166 -10.77 -1.18 -7.50
N ALA A 167 -10.59 -2.46 -7.18
CA ALA A 167 -10.71 -3.53 -8.16
C ALA A 167 -12.11 -3.63 -8.79
N GLU A 168 -13.15 -3.31 -8.04
CA GLU A 168 -14.52 -3.28 -8.56
C GLU A 168 -14.75 -1.98 -9.32
N TRP A 169 -14.23 -0.85 -8.81
CA TRP A 169 -14.32 0.44 -9.48
C TRP A 169 -13.69 0.45 -10.87
N PHE A 170 -12.46 -0.03 -11.02
CA PHE A 170 -11.77 -0.09 -12.32
C PHE A 170 -12.32 -1.12 -13.29
N ARG A 171 -13.18 -2.04 -12.83
CA ARG A 171 -13.93 -2.95 -13.71
C ARG A 171 -15.37 -2.49 -13.97
N GLY A 172 -15.82 -1.44 -13.28
CA GLY A 172 -17.16 -0.90 -13.38
C GLY A 172 -17.12 0.62 -13.49
N PRO A 173 -17.55 1.35 -12.44
CA PRO A 173 -17.84 2.78 -12.54
C PRO A 173 -16.67 3.68 -12.94
N LEU A 174 -15.42 3.28 -12.67
CA LEU A 174 -14.21 4.03 -13.03
C LEU A 174 -13.45 3.42 -14.21
N LYS A 175 -13.99 2.39 -14.87
CA LYS A 175 -13.30 1.70 -15.96
C LYS A 175 -12.93 2.67 -17.10
N GLU A 176 -13.91 3.38 -17.64
CA GLU A 176 -13.70 4.26 -18.79
C GLU A 176 -12.76 5.43 -18.45
N GLN A 177 -12.90 6.01 -17.25
CA GLN A 177 -11.98 7.03 -16.78
C GLN A 177 -10.55 6.50 -16.63
N MET A 178 -10.37 5.30 -16.08
CA MET A 178 -9.06 4.65 -15.98
C MET A 178 -8.44 4.44 -17.37
N LEU A 179 -9.22 3.95 -18.35
CA LEU A 179 -8.76 3.74 -19.73
C LEU A 179 -8.33 5.05 -20.40
N SER A 180 -9.11 6.12 -20.19
CA SER A 180 -8.81 7.45 -20.74
C SER A 180 -7.55 8.07 -20.11
N VAL A 181 -7.42 7.98 -18.78
CA VAL A 181 -6.29 8.56 -18.03
C VAL A 181 -4.99 7.78 -18.29
N LEU A 182 -5.09 6.47 -18.52
CA LEU A 182 -3.95 5.60 -18.84
C LEU A 182 -3.81 5.29 -20.33
N ALA A 183 -4.36 6.15 -21.20
CA ALA A 183 -4.35 5.93 -22.65
C ALA A 183 -2.92 5.93 -23.21
N PRO A 184 -2.56 5.00 -24.13
CA PRO A 184 -1.20 4.87 -24.64
C PRO A 184 -0.62 6.17 -25.23
N ASP A 185 -1.43 6.95 -25.96
CA ASP A 185 -0.98 8.20 -26.58
C ASP A 185 -0.65 9.27 -25.54
N ARG A 186 -1.42 9.30 -24.43
CA ARG A 186 -1.15 10.19 -23.30
C ARG A 186 0.13 9.79 -22.59
N LEU A 187 0.28 8.50 -22.26
CA LEU A 187 1.50 7.98 -21.62
C LEU A 187 2.75 8.24 -22.46
N SER A 188 2.65 8.05 -23.78
CA SER A 188 3.74 8.28 -24.73
C SER A 188 4.15 9.75 -24.78
N ARG A 189 3.16 10.66 -24.81
CA ARG A 189 3.41 12.11 -24.85
C ARG A 189 4.12 12.62 -23.60
N GLU A 190 3.76 12.11 -22.43
CA GLU A 190 4.35 12.54 -21.16
C GLU A 190 5.70 11.88 -20.87
N GLY A 191 5.95 10.68 -21.41
CA GLY A 191 7.27 10.05 -21.37
C GLY A 191 7.70 9.47 -20.02
N PHE A 192 6.81 9.34 -19.03
CA PHE A 192 7.16 8.75 -17.72
C PHE A 192 7.09 7.23 -17.68
N PHE A 193 6.12 6.64 -18.38
CA PHE A 193 5.79 5.22 -18.31
C PHE A 193 5.78 4.57 -19.68
N GLU A 194 6.21 3.31 -19.74
CA GLU A 194 6.16 2.46 -20.92
C GLU A 194 4.70 2.06 -21.23
N PRO A 195 4.09 2.55 -22.34
CA PRO A 195 2.66 2.34 -22.60
C PRO A 195 2.28 0.87 -22.73
N ARG A 196 3.20 0.04 -23.25
CA ARG A 196 2.98 -1.42 -23.37
C ARG A 196 2.83 -2.07 -21.99
N ALA A 197 3.71 -1.75 -21.05
CA ALA A 197 3.66 -2.31 -19.70
C ALA A 197 2.38 -1.91 -18.96
N VAL A 198 1.92 -0.66 -19.13
CA VAL A 198 0.67 -0.20 -18.52
C VAL A 198 -0.55 -0.91 -19.14
N ARG A 199 -0.58 -1.08 -20.47
CA ARG A 199 -1.64 -1.83 -21.15
C ARG A 199 -1.72 -3.29 -20.67
N ASP A 200 -0.59 -3.97 -20.53
CA ASP A 200 -0.57 -5.35 -20.02
C ASP A 200 -1.18 -5.45 -18.61
N LEU A 201 -0.90 -4.46 -17.75
CA LEU A 201 -1.51 -4.38 -16.41
C LEU A 201 -3.04 -4.18 -16.48
N ILE A 202 -3.51 -3.34 -17.39
CA ILE A 202 -4.94 -3.10 -17.61
C ILE A 202 -5.62 -4.37 -18.11
N ASP A 203 -5.07 -5.00 -19.15
CA ASP A 203 -5.65 -6.17 -19.79
C ASP A 203 -5.73 -7.36 -18.83
N ASP A 204 -4.67 -7.60 -18.06
CA ASP A 204 -4.65 -8.63 -17.02
C ASP A 204 -5.69 -8.37 -15.92
N HIS A 205 -5.89 -7.10 -15.55
CA HIS A 205 -6.86 -6.72 -14.54
C HIS A 205 -8.29 -6.92 -15.03
N LEU A 206 -8.61 -6.39 -16.20
CA LEU A 206 -9.96 -6.46 -16.78
C LEU A 206 -10.35 -7.90 -17.11
N ALA A 207 -9.41 -8.70 -17.62
CA ALA A 207 -9.64 -10.13 -17.88
C ALA A 207 -9.70 -11.00 -16.61
N GLY A 208 -9.42 -10.43 -15.42
CA GLY A 208 -9.41 -11.16 -14.16
C GLY A 208 -8.25 -12.15 -14.00
N ARG A 209 -7.23 -12.07 -14.87
CA ARG A 209 -6.02 -12.90 -14.79
C ARG A 209 -5.15 -12.51 -13.59
N ARG A 210 -5.06 -11.22 -13.29
CA ARG A 210 -4.33 -10.69 -12.13
C ARG A 210 -5.09 -9.56 -11.45
N ASP A 211 -4.84 -9.40 -10.15
CA ASP A 211 -5.35 -8.27 -9.39
C ASP A 211 -4.35 -7.12 -9.34
N ASN A 212 -4.30 -6.34 -10.42
CA ASN A 212 -3.41 -5.17 -10.53
C ASN A 212 -3.99 -3.88 -9.91
N ARG A 213 -4.95 -3.97 -8.98
CA ARG A 213 -5.67 -2.79 -8.45
C ARG A 213 -4.74 -1.74 -7.85
N LYS A 214 -3.68 -2.16 -7.14
CA LYS A 214 -2.72 -1.25 -6.50
C LYS A 214 -1.88 -0.53 -7.55
N GLN A 215 -1.34 -1.29 -8.51
CA GLN A 215 -0.53 -0.77 -9.62
C GLN A 215 -1.32 0.25 -10.43
N LEU A 216 -2.51 -0.13 -10.88
CA LEU A 216 -3.38 0.74 -11.68
C LEU A 216 -3.80 1.98 -10.90
N TRP A 217 -4.10 1.87 -9.61
CA TRP A 217 -4.49 3.03 -8.79
C TRP A 217 -3.36 4.04 -8.65
N THR A 218 -2.13 3.54 -8.44
CA THR A 218 -0.94 4.39 -8.36
C THR A 218 -0.69 5.13 -9.66
N LEU A 219 -0.78 4.45 -10.81
CA LEU A 219 -0.61 5.09 -12.11
C LEU A 219 -1.71 6.11 -12.40
N PHE A 220 -2.95 5.74 -12.11
CA PHE A 220 -4.12 6.61 -12.30
C PHE A 220 -4.02 7.88 -11.45
N ALA A 221 -3.70 7.74 -10.16
CA ALA A 221 -3.53 8.88 -9.26
C ALA A 221 -2.34 9.78 -9.67
N PHE A 222 -1.23 9.18 -10.10
CA PHE A 222 -0.08 9.94 -10.63
C PHE A 222 -0.48 10.75 -11.87
N GLN A 223 -1.18 10.14 -12.81
CA GLN A 223 -1.61 10.79 -14.05
C GLN A 223 -2.54 11.98 -13.79
N LEU A 224 -3.50 11.82 -12.88
CA LEU A 224 -4.39 12.92 -12.47
C LEU A 224 -3.63 14.05 -11.77
N TRP A 225 -2.65 13.72 -10.93
CA TRP A 225 -1.79 14.73 -10.31
C TRP A 225 -0.94 15.48 -11.35
N HIS A 226 -0.32 14.75 -12.28
CA HIS A 226 0.51 15.34 -13.32
C HIS A 226 -0.30 16.29 -14.22
N GLU A 227 -1.51 15.89 -14.61
CA GLU A 227 -2.44 16.75 -15.36
C GLU A 227 -2.85 17.99 -14.57
N GLY A 228 -3.23 17.83 -13.30
CA GLY A 228 -3.74 18.93 -12.48
C GLY A 228 -2.68 19.96 -12.05
N TYR A 229 -1.40 19.57 -11.98
CA TYR A 229 -0.37 20.40 -11.34
C TYR A 229 0.90 20.61 -12.16
N VAL A 230 1.16 19.81 -13.19
CA VAL A 230 2.38 19.92 -14.00
C VAL A 230 2.07 20.27 -15.45
N SER A 231 1.06 19.64 -16.05
CA SER A 231 0.69 19.91 -17.46
C SER A 231 -0.07 21.23 -17.66
N LEU A 232 -0.62 21.80 -16.58
CA LEU A 232 -1.31 23.09 -16.57
C LEU A 232 -0.41 24.27 -16.14
N ALA A 233 0.88 24.02 -15.92
CA ALA A 233 1.90 25.02 -15.61
C ALA A 233 2.79 25.27 -16.84
#